data_AF-A0A3D3BLV7-F1
#
_entry.id   AF-A0A3D3BLV7-F1
#
_cell.length_a   1.000
_cell.length_b   1.000
_cell.length_c   1.000
_cell.angle_alpha   90.00
_cell.angle_beta   90.00
_cell.angle_gamma   90.00
#
_symmetry.space_group_name_H-M   'P 1'
#
loop_
_entity.id
_entity.type
_entity.pdbx_description
1 polymer ?
#
loop_
_entity_poly.entity_id
_entity_poly.type
_entity_poly.pdbx_seq_one_letter_code
_entity_poly.pdbx_strand_id
1 'polypeptide(L)' 'FCNSGAEANEAAIKAARKAAFNIFGPDKSEIIAFNDAFHGRTIATITAGGQPKYR' A
#
# COMPACT_ATOMS: atom_id res chain seq x y z
N PHE A 1 -0.61 11.72 12.14
CA PHE A 1 0.79 12.11 11.93
C PHE A 1 1.65 10.86 11.88
N CYS A 2 2.78 10.91 11.17
CA CYS A 2 3.72 9.79 11.00
C CYS A 2 5.16 10.32 10.95
N ASN A 3 6.12 9.48 11.31
CA ASN A 3 7.54 9.80 11.43
C ASN A 3 8.33 9.52 10.15
N SER A 4 7.71 8.90 9.14
CA SER A 4 8.37 8.60 7.87
C SER A 4 7.39 8.50 6.71
N GLY A 5 7.92 8.57 5.48
CA GLY A 5 7.13 8.32 4.27
C GLY A 5 6.62 6.87 4.17
N ALA A 6 7.34 5.90 4.73
CA ALA A 6 6.90 4.50 4.75
C ALA A 6 5.67 4.31 5.64
N GLU A 7 5.66 4.95 6.82
CA GLU A 7 4.49 4.98 7.70
C GLU A 7 3.30 5.72 7.06
N ALA A 8 3.57 6.82 6.36
CA ALA A 8 2.56 7.55 5.60
C ALA A 8 1.87 6.64 4.56
N ASN A 9 2.66 5.89 3.81
CA ASN A 9 2.14 4.97 2.78
C ASN A 9 1.42 3.76 3.38
N GLU A 10 1.86 3.23 4.52
CA GLU A 10 1.07 2.21 5.24
C GLU A 10 -0.30 2.74 5.66
N ALA A 11 -0.33 3.95 6.23
CA ALA A 11 -1.56 4.57 6.65
C ALA A 11 -2.50 4.80 5.46
N ALA A 12 -1.96 5.27 4.33
CA ALA A 12 -2.72 5.46 3.09
C ALA A 12 -3.31 4.15 2.55
N ILE A 13 -2.51 3.08 2.47
CA ILE A 13 -2.98 1.76 2.02
C ILE A 13 -4.09 1.22 2.94
N LYS A 14 -3.92 1.34 4.26
CA LYS A 14 -4.94 0.90 5.25
C LYS A 14 -6.22 1.73 5.12
N ALA A 15 -6.11 3.05 4.99
CA ALA A 15 -7.25 3.93 4.82
C ALA A 15 -8.03 3.62 3.53
N ALA A 16 -7.32 3.44 2.40
CA ALA A 16 -7.92 3.08 1.13
C ALA A 16 -8.68 1.75 1.20
N ARG A 17 -8.07 0.70 1.77
CA ARG A 17 -8.73 -0.60 1.95
C ARG A 17 -9.93 -0.53 2.89
N LYS A 18 -9.84 0.23 3.98
CA LYS A 18 -10.98 0.39 4.92
C LYS A 18 -12.15 1.11 4.26
N ALA A 19 -11.88 2.17 3.50
CA ALA A 19 -12.90 2.88 2.75
C ALA A 19 -13.53 1.98 1.69
N ALA A 20 -12.71 1.26 0.92
CA ALA A 20 -13.19 0.33 -0.10
C ALA A 20 -14.05 -0.79 0.49
N PHE A 21 -13.64 -1.37 1.63
CA PHE A 21 -14.42 -2.36 2.35
C PHE A 21 -15.80 -1.84 2.75
N ASN A 22 -15.86 -0.62 3.29
CA ASN A 22 -17.12 -0.03 3.75
C ASN A 22 -18.08 0.31 2.60
N ILE A 23 -17.57 0.63 1.40
CA ILE A 23 -18.37 1.09 0.26
C ILE A 23 -18.73 -0.06 -0.68
N PHE A 24 -17.79 -0.98 -0.93
CA PHE A 24 -17.89 -2.00 -1.98
C PHE A 24 -17.84 -3.44 -1.43
N GLY A 25 -17.61 -3.62 -0.13
CA GLY A 25 -17.48 -4.93 0.49
C GLY A 25 -16.06 -5.51 0.43
N PRO A 26 -15.90 -6.76 0.91
CA PRO A 26 -14.59 -7.37 1.18
C PRO A 26 -13.75 -7.60 -0.09
N ASP A 27 -14.38 -7.76 -1.24
CA ASP A 27 -13.70 -8.13 -2.49
C ASP A 27 -12.91 -6.95 -3.10
N LYS A 28 -13.18 -5.70 -2.69
CA LYS A 28 -12.49 -4.51 -3.19
C LYS A 28 -11.26 -4.17 -2.33
N SER A 29 -10.19 -4.96 -2.45
CA SER A 29 -8.97 -4.82 -1.62
C SER A 29 -7.65 -4.66 -2.36
N GLU A 30 -7.67 -4.82 -3.69
CA GLU A 30 -6.50 -4.73 -4.55
C GLU A 30 -5.90 -3.32 -4.58
N ILE A 31 -4.56 -3.24 -4.58
CA ILE A 31 -3.79 -2.01 -4.70
C ILE A 31 -2.95 -2.11 -5.96
N ILE A 32 -3.13 -1.15 -6.86
CA ILE A 32 -2.39 -1.07 -8.13
C ILE A 32 -1.29 -0.03 -7.97
N ALA A 33 -0.07 -0.39 -8.38
CA ALA A 33 1.10 0.48 -8.35
C ALA A 33 1.91 0.31 -9.65
N PHE A 34 2.78 1.27 -9.93
CA PHE A 34 3.70 1.18 -11.06
C PHE A 34 4.83 0.19 -10.77
N ASN A 35 5.33 -0.47 -11.81
CA ASN A 35 6.55 -1.26 -11.71
C ASN A 35 7.74 -0.35 -11.36
N ASP A 36 8.68 -0.91 -10.59
CA ASP A 36 9.90 -0.22 -10.12
C ASP A 36 9.66 1.04 -9.26
N ALA A 37 8.47 1.19 -8.69
CA ALA A 37 8.15 2.29 -7.80
C ALA A 37 8.72 2.09 -6.38
N PHE A 38 9.02 3.19 -5.69
CA PHE A 38 9.49 3.18 -4.31
C PHE A 38 8.46 3.83 -3.36
N HIS A 39 7.89 3.01 -2.46
CA HIS A 39 6.90 3.47 -1.47
C HIS A 39 7.38 3.35 -0.01
N GLY A 40 8.64 2.98 0.20
CA GLY A 40 9.19 2.70 1.53
C GLY A 40 9.69 1.26 1.67
N ARG A 41 10.06 0.90 2.91
CA ARG A 41 10.67 -0.41 3.22
C ARG A 41 9.88 -1.22 4.26
N THR A 42 8.63 -0.85 4.50
CA THR A 42 7.72 -1.63 5.33
C THR A 42 6.98 -2.66 4.49
N ILE A 43 6.32 -3.65 5.12
CA ILE A 43 5.74 -4.80 4.42
C ILE A 43 4.74 -4.38 3.34
N ALA A 44 3.81 -3.47 3.65
CA ALA A 44 2.81 -3.05 2.66
C ALA A 44 3.44 -2.25 1.51
N THR A 45 4.51 -1.50 1.81
CA THR A 45 5.12 -0.56 0.86
C THR A 45 6.13 -1.22 -0.06
N ILE A 46 6.85 -2.23 0.43
CA ILE A 46 7.83 -3.00 -0.37
C ILE A 46 7.12 -3.95 -1.35
N THR A 47 6.01 -4.57 -0.94
CA THR A 47 5.19 -5.43 -1.80
C THR A 47 4.53 -4.64 -2.94
N ALA A 48 4.20 -3.37 -2.71
CA ALA A 48 3.60 -2.51 -3.73
C ALA A 48 4.58 -2.10 -4.85
N GLY A 49 5.89 -2.02 -4.57
CA GLY A 49 6.87 -1.47 -5.52
C GLY A 49 7.21 -2.38 -6.71
N GLY A 50 6.80 -3.65 -6.69
CA GLY A 50 6.94 -4.57 -7.82
C GLY A 50 8.39 -4.89 -8.24
N GLN A 51 9.39 -4.46 -7.48
CA GLN A 51 10.81 -4.63 -7.80
C GLN A 51 11.21 -6.12 -7.70
N PRO A 52 11.89 -6.71 -8.69
CA PRO A 52 12.27 -8.13 -8.69
C PRO A 52 13.08 -8.56 -7.46
N LYS A 53 13.85 -7.64 -6.87
CA LYS A 53 14.65 -7.89 -5.65
C LYS A 53 13.80 -8.19 -4.40
N TYR A 54 12.53 -7.80 -4.41
CA TYR A 54 11.63 -7.90 -3.26
C TYR A 54 10.37 -8.72 -3.59
N ARG A 55 10.38 -9.50 -4.68
CA ARG A 55 9.38 -10.52 -5.02
C ARG A 55 9.75 -11.87 -4.45
#